data_AF-A0A7C1TUJ7-F1
#
_entry.id   AF-A0A7C1TUJ7-F1
#
_cell.length_a   1.000
_cell.length_b   1.000
_cell.length_c   1.000
_cell.angle_alpha   90.00
_cell.angle_beta   90.00
_cell.angle_gamma   90.00
#
_symmetry.space_group_name_H-M   'P 1'
#
loop_
_entity.id
_entity.type
_entity.pdbx_description
1 polymer ?
#
loop_
_entity_poly.entity_id
_entity_poly.type
_entity_poly.pdbx_seq_one_letter_code
_entity_poly.pdbx_strand_id
1 'polypeptide(L)'
;MKIESIKLKNFKAFKNVEMLDVPHFCVIVGANGSGKSTLFSLFAFLKDALSSNVNTAMIRLGGSRGFQEVRSRGCDGNIEIEIKFRESGNKPLVTYFISIGEEKGRPAVAREILKYRRGSKGTPWHFLDFRYGSGNAVTNELDQVSDVKEL
;
A
#
# COMPACT_ATOMS: atom_id res chain seq x y z
N MET A 1 -7.92 10.36 -9.70
CA MET A 1 -7.28 9.87 -8.45
C MET A 1 -6.24 10.88 -7.98
N LYS A 2 -6.22 11.23 -6.68
CA LYS A 2 -5.21 12.06 -6.02
C LYS A 2 -4.64 11.29 -4.84
N ILE A 3 -3.33 11.06 -4.81
CA ILE A 3 -2.63 10.54 -3.64
C ILE A 3 -2.47 11.70 -2.65
N GLU A 4 -2.84 11.49 -1.39
CA GLU A 4 -2.71 12.49 -0.32
C GLU A 4 -1.57 12.15 0.63
N SER A 5 -1.30 10.87 0.88
CA SER A 5 -0.15 10.45 1.69
C SER A 5 0.39 9.09 1.28
N ILE A 6 1.69 8.90 1.51
CA ILE A 6 2.39 7.62 1.34
C ILE A 6 3.21 7.37 2.60
N LYS A 7 3.10 6.17 3.17
CA LYS A 7 3.94 5.73 4.28
C LYS A 7 4.57 4.38 3.94
N LEU A 8 5.88 4.28 4.14
CA LEU A 8 6.64 3.07 3.85
C LEU A 8 7.48 2.69 5.06
N LYS A 9 7.55 1.39 5.31
CA LYS A 9 8.42 0.81 6.33
C LYS A 9 9.15 -0.37 5.73
N ASN A 10 10.44 -0.45 6.03
CA ASN A 10 11.34 -1.51 5.59
C ASN A 10 11.36 -1.72 4.06
N PHE A 11 11.15 -0.69 3.23
CA PHE A 11 11.08 -0.80 1.77
C PHE A 11 12.32 -0.20 1.08
N LYS A 12 13.21 -1.06 0.60
CA LYS A 12 14.51 -0.75 -0.01
C LYS A 12 15.27 0.31 0.79
N ALA A 13 15.44 1.52 0.25
CA ALA A 13 16.16 2.61 0.90
C ALA A 13 15.42 3.19 2.14
N PHE A 14 14.13 2.91 2.30
CA PHE A 14 13.30 3.53 3.33
C PHE A 14 13.01 2.58 4.50
N LYS A 15 13.74 2.76 5.61
CA LYS A 15 13.45 2.04 6.87
C LYS A 15 12.10 2.44 7.46
N ASN A 16 11.82 3.75 7.48
CA ASN A 16 10.54 4.34 7.87
C ASN A 16 10.46 5.74 7.26
N VAL A 17 9.51 5.98 6.37
CA VAL A 17 9.29 7.29 5.74
C VAL A 17 7.80 7.56 5.61
N GLU A 18 7.44 8.82 5.75
CA GLU A 18 6.08 9.29 5.56
C GLU A 18 6.12 10.57 4.71
N MET A 19 5.30 10.59 3.67
CA MET A 19 5.08 11.74 2.81
C MET A 19 3.62 12.15 2.99
N LEU A 20 3.42 13.33 3.57
CA LEU A 20 2.11 13.92 3.84
C LEU A 20 1.79 14.99 2.82
N ASP A 21 0.50 15.33 2.70
CA ASP A 21 -0.01 16.47 1.93
C ASP A 21 0.52 16.52 0.49
N VAL A 22 0.55 15.36 -0.18
CA VAL A 22 1.09 15.26 -1.55
C VAL A 22 0.29 16.17 -2.50
N PRO A 23 0.95 17.16 -3.15
CA PRO A 23 0.28 18.10 -4.04
C PRO A 23 -0.10 17.43 -5.37
N HIS A 24 -1.01 18.06 -6.12
CA HIS A 24 -1.40 17.59 -7.47
C HIS A 24 -0.22 17.57 -8.44
N PHE A 25 0.69 18.51 -8.29
CA PHE A 25 1.95 18.57 -9.01
C PHE A 25 3.08 18.48 -8.00
N CYS A 26 3.80 17.35 -7.99
CA CYS A 26 4.85 17.07 -7.04
C CYS A 26 6.19 16.82 -7.76
N VAL A 27 7.23 17.54 -7.32
CA VAL A 27 8.60 17.36 -7.79
C VAL A 27 9.45 16.81 -6.64
N ILE A 28 10.10 15.67 -6.87
CA ILE A 28 10.95 15.01 -5.86
C ILE A 28 12.42 15.29 -6.18
N VAL A 29 13.10 16.04 -5.32
CA VAL A 29 14.51 16.42 -5.46
C VAL A 29 15.33 15.83 -4.32
N GLY A 30 16.58 15.45 -4.59
CA GLY A 30 17.50 14.89 -3.61
C GLY A 30 18.78 14.36 -4.26
N ALA A 31 19.81 14.10 -3.45
CA ALA A 31 21.09 13.59 -3.93
C ALA A 31 20.99 12.20 -4.59
N ASN A 32 22.01 11.78 -5.34
CA ASN A 32 22.07 10.43 -5.89
C ASN A 32 22.05 9.39 -4.77
N GLY A 33 21.26 8.33 -4.95
CA GLY A 33 21.07 7.30 -3.92
C GLY A 33 20.11 7.65 -2.78
N SER A 34 19.50 8.85 -2.76
CA SER A 34 18.57 9.27 -1.68
C SER A 34 17.19 8.58 -1.68
N GLY A 35 16.98 7.54 -2.49
CA GLY A 35 15.72 6.80 -2.55
C GLY A 35 14.64 7.35 -3.51
N LYS A 36 14.94 8.37 -4.33
CA LYS A 36 13.96 8.91 -5.31
C LYS A 36 13.37 7.83 -6.21
N SER A 37 14.22 7.01 -6.84
CA SER A 37 13.77 5.90 -7.70
C SER A 37 13.05 4.80 -6.94
N THR A 38 13.37 4.61 -5.65
CA THR A 38 12.65 3.68 -4.76
C THR A 38 11.19 4.11 -4.59
N LEU A 39 10.94 5.41 -4.42
CA LEU A 39 9.57 5.93 -4.32
C LEU A 39 8.75 5.64 -5.57
N PHE A 40 9.33 5.75 -6.77
CA PHE A 40 8.63 5.40 -8.02
C PHE A 40 8.47 3.88 -8.21
N SER A 41 9.46 3.10 -7.76
CA SER A 41 9.42 1.64 -7.81
C SER A 41 8.30 1.04 -6.96
N LEU A 42 7.83 1.78 -5.95
CA LEU A 42 6.63 1.44 -5.16
C LEU A 42 5.41 1.20 -6.05
N PHE A 43 5.12 2.14 -6.96
CA PHE A 43 3.93 2.05 -7.80
C PHE A 43 4.03 0.91 -8.81
N ALA A 44 5.23 0.69 -9.37
CA ALA A 44 5.49 -0.46 -10.22
C ALA A 44 5.29 -1.77 -9.46
N PHE A 45 5.78 -1.85 -8.22
CA PHE A 45 5.60 -3.02 -7.37
C PHE A 45 4.12 -3.32 -7.08
N LEU A 46 3.34 -2.32 -6.69
CA LEU A 46 1.91 -2.49 -6.42
C LEU A 46 1.13 -2.92 -7.68
N LYS A 47 1.45 -2.31 -8.83
CA LYS A 47 0.87 -2.70 -10.12
C LYS A 47 1.14 -4.17 -10.44
N ASP A 48 2.38 -4.61 -10.25
CA ASP A 48 2.80 -5.98 -10.54
C ASP A 48 2.18 -6.98 -9.57
N ALA A 49 2.08 -6.63 -8.29
CA ALA A 49 1.44 -7.46 -7.27
C ALA A 49 -0.05 -7.66 -7.58
N LEU A 50 -0.74 -6.60 -8.01
CA LEU A 50 -2.15 -6.66 -8.41
C LEU A 50 -2.35 -7.44 -9.71
N SER A 51 -1.47 -7.27 -10.70
CA SER A 51 -1.60 -7.91 -12.02
C SER A 51 -1.21 -9.38 -12.01
N SER A 52 -0.44 -9.82 -11.01
CA SER A 52 0.05 -11.19 -10.88
C SER A 52 -0.11 -11.68 -9.44
N ASN A 53 0.94 -11.57 -8.63
CA ASN A 53 0.93 -11.80 -7.19
C ASN A 53 2.19 -11.19 -6.55
N VAL A 54 2.22 -11.17 -5.21
CA VAL A 54 3.33 -10.59 -4.44
C VAL A 54 4.65 -11.33 -4.64
N ASN A 55 4.66 -12.66 -4.86
CA ASN A 55 5.89 -13.41 -5.11
C ASN A 55 6.57 -12.94 -6.41
N THR A 56 5.80 -12.87 -7.50
CA THR A 56 6.29 -12.38 -8.79
C THR A 56 6.77 -10.93 -8.70
N ALA A 57 6.02 -10.05 -8.03
CA ALA A 57 6.39 -8.65 -7.84
C ALA A 57 7.70 -8.50 -7.04
N MET A 58 7.90 -9.32 -6.00
CA MET A 58 9.14 -9.33 -5.20
C MET A 58 10.33 -9.78 -6.04
N ILE A 59 10.19 -10.83 -6.85
CA ILE A 59 11.25 -11.31 -7.74
C ILE A 59 11.60 -10.23 -8.78
N ARG A 60 10.59 -9.54 -9.34
CA ARG A 60 10.84 -8.49 -10.33
C ARG A 60 11.59 -7.29 -9.74
N LEU A 61 11.29 -6.91 -8.51
CA LEU A 61 11.89 -5.75 -7.86
C LEU A 61 13.25 -6.06 -7.19
N GLY A 62 13.40 -7.26 -6.63
CA GLY A 62 14.55 -7.70 -5.83
C GLY A 62 15.46 -8.73 -6.52
N GLY A 63 15.10 -9.20 -7.70
CA GLY A 63 15.82 -10.24 -8.44
C GLY A 63 15.81 -11.59 -7.71
N SER A 64 16.92 -12.32 -7.81
CA SER A 64 17.10 -13.64 -7.18
C SER A 64 17.04 -13.61 -5.65
N ARG A 65 17.29 -12.45 -5.02
CA ARG A 65 17.19 -12.25 -3.57
C ARG A 65 15.78 -11.89 -3.09
N GLY A 66 14.86 -11.61 -4.00
CA GLY A 66 13.43 -11.38 -3.73
C GLY A 66 13.17 -10.50 -2.52
N PHE A 67 12.51 -11.06 -1.50
CA PHE A 67 12.13 -10.35 -0.27
C PHE A 67 13.31 -9.68 0.44
N GLN A 68 14.47 -10.35 0.54
CA GLN A 68 15.62 -9.82 1.28
C GLN A 68 16.23 -8.58 0.62
N GLU A 69 16.13 -8.46 -0.70
CA GLU A 69 16.58 -7.26 -1.42
C GLU A 69 15.57 -6.12 -1.34
N VAL A 70 14.27 -6.46 -1.30
CA VAL A 70 13.21 -5.46 -1.18
C VAL A 70 13.11 -4.93 0.25
N ARG A 71 13.40 -5.76 1.25
CA ARG A 71 13.45 -5.34 2.65
C ARG A 71 14.66 -4.42 2.88
N SER A 72 14.45 -3.36 3.66
CA SER A 72 15.55 -2.46 4.04
C SER A 72 16.67 -3.20 4.75
N ARG A 73 17.92 -2.87 4.39
CA ARG A 73 19.11 -3.53 4.95
C ARG A 73 19.21 -3.32 6.47
N GLY A 74 19.49 -4.42 7.17
CA GLY A 74 19.61 -4.43 8.63
C GLY A 74 18.29 -4.15 9.36
N CYS A 75 17.16 -4.37 8.69
CA CYS A 75 15.83 -4.28 9.30
C CYS A 75 15.17 -5.66 9.31
N ASP A 76 14.48 -5.94 10.42
CA ASP A 76 13.64 -7.12 10.59
C ASP A 76 12.15 -6.76 10.43
N GLY A 77 11.33 -7.80 10.41
CA GLY A 77 9.88 -7.67 10.28
C GLY A 77 9.41 -7.44 8.86
N ASN A 78 8.15 -7.03 8.75
CA ASN A 78 7.45 -6.92 7.48
C ASN A 78 7.81 -5.65 6.72
N ILE A 79 7.64 -5.70 5.41
CA ILE A 79 7.54 -4.54 4.54
C ILE A 79 6.11 -4.01 4.69
N GLU A 80 5.95 -2.73 4.99
CA GLU A 80 4.62 -2.10 5.11
C GLU A 80 4.51 -0.93 4.14
N ILE A 81 3.40 -0.89 3.42
CA ILE A 81 3.06 0.17 2.47
C ILE A 81 1.65 0.65 2.82
N GLU A 82 1.51 1.94 3.10
CA GLU A 82 0.21 2.61 3.22
C GLU A 82 0.12 3.73 2.19
N ILE A 83 -0.98 3.76 1.44
CA ILE A 83 -1.31 4.85 0.51
C ILE A 83 -2.68 5.37 0.87
N LYS A 84 -2.79 6.67 1.09
CA LYS A 84 -4.07 7.38 1.21
C LYS A 84 -4.33 8.16 -0.06
N PHE A 85 -5.51 7.99 -0.63
CA PHE A 85 -5.89 8.64 -1.88
C PHE A 85 -7.39 8.89 -1.96
N ARG A 86 -7.77 9.83 -2.83
CA ARG A 86 -9.16 10.04 -3.25
C ARG A 86 -9.30 9.69 -4.72
N GLU A 87 -10.37 9.00 -5.07
CA GLU A 87 -10.67 8.70 -6.46
C GLU A 87 -10.93 9.99 -7.26
N SER A 88 -11.79 10.87 -6.73
CA SER A 88 -12.11 12.18 -7.30
C SER A 88 -12.57 13.16 -6.22
N GLY A 89 -12.35 14.47 -6.46
CA GLY A 89 -12.79 15.61 -5.64
C GLY A 89 -13.24 15.31 -4.21
N ASN A 90 -14.56 15.18 -4.02
CA ASN A 90 -15.22 15.04 -2.73
C ASN A 90 -15.45 13.58 -2.26
N LYS A 91 -14.96 12.58 -3.01
CA LYS A 91 -15.09 11.17 -2.60
C LYS A 91 -14.35 10.92 -1.27
N PRO A 92 -14.79 9.96 -0.44
CA PRO A 92 -14.17 9.68 0.85
C PRO A 92 -12.69 9.31 0.70
N LEU A 93 -11.89 9.60 1.74
CA LEU A 93 -10.48 9.23 1.76
C LEU A 93 -10.36 7.72 1.89
N VAL A 94 -9.68 7.11 0.92
CA VAL A 94 -9.36 5.68 0.89
C VAL A 94 -8.00 5.50 1.53
N THR A 95 -7.86 4.49 2.39
CA THR A 95 -6.57 4.01 2.89
C THR A 95 -6.38 2.58 2.43
N TYR A 96 -5.40 2.38 1.56
CA TYR A 96 -4.87 1.07 1.21
C TYR A 96 -3.64 0.79 2.07
N PHE A 97 -3.61 -0.39 2.70
CA PHE A 97 -2.48 -0.85 3.50
C PHE A 97 -2.15 -2.29 3.12
N ILE A 98 -0.87 -2.57 2.89
CA ILE A 98 -0.37 -3.93 2.70
C ILE A 98 0.88 -4.13 3.55
N SER A 99 0.90 -5.26 4.27
CA SER A 99 2.02 -5.76 5.04
C SER A 99 2.46 -7.09 4.46
N ILE A 100 3.73 -7.17 4.09
CA ILE A 100 4.32 -8.34 3.43
C ILE A 100 5.43 -8.87 4.33
N GLY A 101 5.26 -10.11 4.78
CA GLY A 101 6.26 -10.84 5.54
C GLY A 101 6.85 -11.99 4.73
N GLU A 102 7.51 -12.91 5.44
CA GLU A 102 7.98 -14.17 4.90
C GLU A 102 7.29 -15.33 5.62
N GLU A 103 6.84 -16.32 4.84
CA GLU A 103 6.36 -17.60 5.35
C GLU A 103 7.13 -18.71 4.62
N LYS A 104 7.82 -19.58 5.38
CA LYS A 104 8.65 -20.67 4.84
C LYS A 104 9.65 -20.19 3.77
N GLY A 105 10.24 -19.01 3.98
CA GLY A 105 11.22 -18.40 3.07
C GLY A 105 10.63 -17.82 1.78
N ARG A 106 9.30 -17.64 1.71
CA ARG A 106 8.62 -17.02 0.57
C ARG A 106 7.84 -15.77 1.00
N PRO A 107 7.80 -14.71 0.18
CA PRO A 107 6.90 -13.58 0.40
C PRO A 107 5.44 -14.02 0.64
N ALA A 108 4.85 -13.50 1.70
CA ALA A 108 3.45 -13.72 2.05
C ALA A 108 2.78 -12.40 2.46
N VAL A 109 1.53 -12.22 2.04
CA VAL A 109 0.70 -11.08 2.48
C VAL A 109 0.28 -11.36 3.92
N ALA A 110 1.02 -10.79 4.88
CA ALA A 110 0.72 -10.93 6.29
C ALA A 110 -0.59 -10.21 6.65
N ARG A 111 -0.83 -9.06 6.01
CA ARG A 111 -2.11 -8.36 6.10
C ARG A 111 -2.34 -7.45 4.89
N GLU A 112 -3.56 -7.36 4.41
CA GLU A 112 -3.97 -6.38 3.41
C GLU A 112 -5.31 -5.76 3.83
N ILE A 113 -5.42 -4.44 3.74
CA ILE A 113 -6.60 -3.69 4.16
C ILE A 113 -6.93 -2.64 3.11
N LEU A 114 -8.22 -2.55 2.76
CA LEU A 114 -8.79 -1.40 2.08
C LEU A 114 -9.91 -0.83 2.96
N LYS A 115 -9.76 0.43 3.38
CA LYS A 115 -10.76 1.11 4.23
C LYS A 115 -11.06 2.52 3.77
N TYR A 116 -12.28 2.97 4.04
CA TYR A 116 -12.70 4.36 3.81
C TYR A 116 -12.99 5.06 5.13
N ARG A 117 -12.74 6.35 5.16
CA ARG A 117 -13.19 7.22 6.26
C ARG A 117 -14.32 8.13 5.76
N ARG A 118 -15.55 7.89 6.23
CA ARG A 118 -16.69 8.81 6.03
C ARG A 118 -16.66 9.89 7.13
N GLY A 119 -16.24 11.10 6.78
CA GLY A 119 -16.21 12.26 7.70
C GLY A 119 -15.12 12.22 8.79
N SER A 120 -15.15 13.18 9.73
CA SER A 120 -14.15 13.30 10.80
C SER A 120 -14.39 12.36 11.99
N LYS A 121 -15.61 11.85 12.20
CA LYS A 121 -16.02 11.13 13.43
C LYS A 121 -16.60 9.70 13.24
N GLY A 122 -16.41 9.03 12.10
CA GLY A 122 -16.88 7.65 11.88
C GLY A 122 -15.83 6.56 12.11
N THR A 123 -16.26 5.35 12.50
CA THR A 123 -15.45 4.13 12.43
C THR A 123 -15.09 3.83 10.96
N PRO A 124 -13.82 3.50 10.65
CA PRO A 124 -13.45 3.17 9.28
C PRO A 124 -14.19 1.93 8.79
N TRP A 125 -14.81 2.02 7.61
CA TRP A 125 -15.42 0.87 6.98
C TRP A 125 -14.35 0.07 6.22
N HIS A 126 -14.18 -1.20 6.60
CA HIS A 126 -13.23 -2.12 5.98
C HIS A 126 -13.91 -2.85 4.83
N PHE A 127 -13.50 -2.56 3.59
CA PHE A 127 -14.00 -3.24 2.40
C PHE A 127 -13.21 -4.51 2.11
N LEU A 128 -11.94 -4.51 2.51
CA LEU A 128 -11.04 -5.64 2.39
C LEU A 128 -10.22 -5.72 3.69
N ASP A 129 -10.19 -6.89 4.34
CA ASP A 129 -9.22 -7.23 5.40
C ASP A 129 -8.85 -8.70 5.24
N PHE A 130 -7.65 -8.95 4.74
CA PHE A 130 -7.09 -10.27 4.50
C PHE A 130 -5.81 -10.47 5.30
N ARG A 131 -5.56 -11.71 5.71
CA ARG A 131 -4.33 -12.16 6.35
C ARG A 131 -3.99 -13.54 5.83
N TYR A 132 -2.79 -13.71 5.29
CA TYR A 132 -2.29 -15.01 4.81
C TYR A 132 -3.29 -15.72 3.88
N GLY A 133 -3.88 -14.98 2.94
CA GLY A 133 -4.83 -15.50 1.95
C GLY A 133 -6.26 -15.75 2.45
N SER A 134 -6.57 -15.47 3.71
CA SER A 134 -7.92 -15.61 4.28
C SER A 134 -8.44 -14.27 4.79
N GLY A 135 -9.71 -13.95 4.54
CA GLY A 135 -10.24 -12.65 4.91
C GLY A 135 -11.66 -12.39 4.41
N ASN A 136 -12.09 -11.15 4.57
CA ASN A 136 -13.38 -10.67 4.11
C ASN A 136 -13.19 -9.62 3.01
N ALA A 137 -13.99 -9.74 1.95
CA ALA A 137 -14.16 -8.72 0.93
C ALA A 137 -15.67 -8.39 0.83
N VAL A 138 -16.02 -7.11 0.92
CA VAL A 138 -17.38 -6.65 0.64
C VAL A 138 -17.50 -6.42 -0.85
N THR A 139 -18.37 -7.16 -1.53
CA THR A 139 -18.55 -7.12 -2.99
C THR A 139 -19.62 -6.13 -3.45
N ASN A 140 -20.32 -5.45 -2.53
CA ASN A 140 -21.33 -4.47 -2.92
C ASN A 140 -20.67 -3.33 -3.69
N GLU A 141 -21.16 -3.11 -4.92
CA GLU A 141 -20.64 -2.10 -5.83
C GLU A 141 -20.60 -0.72 -5.17
N LEU A 142 -19.48 -0.04 -5.38
CA LEU A 142 -19.10 1.25 -4.78
C LEU A 142 -20.07 2.41 -5.10
N ASP A 143 -21.01 2.20 -6.02
CA ASP A 143 -21.85 3.25 -6.58
C ASP A 143 -23.20 3.45 -5.88
N GLN A 144 -23.66 2.53 -5.03
CA GLN A 144 -25.01 2.62 -4.46
C GLN A 144 -25.12 2.96 -2.98
N VAL A 145 -24.09 2.75 -2.15
CA VAL A 145 -24.26 2.99 -0.71
C VAL A 145 -23.95 4.44 -0.36
N SER A 146 -24.91 5.34 -0.64
CA SER A 146 -24.86 6.74 -0.18
C SER A 146 -25.39 6.91 1.25
N ASP A 147 -26.18 5.95 1.76
CA ASP A 147 -26.85 6.05 3.05
C ASP A 147 -26.80 4.74 3.85
N VAL A 148 -26.75 4.84 5.18
CA VAL A 148 -26.70 3.70 6.12
C VAL A 148 -28.04 2.98 6.22
N LYS A 149 -29.12 3.58 5.68
CA LYS A 149 -30.49 3.07 5.74
C LYS A 149 -30.87 2.10 4.62
N GLU A 150 -29.98 1.86 3.66
CA GLU A 150 -30.25 0.97 2.52
C GLU A 150 -29.64 -0.44 2.71
N LEU A 151 -29.28 -0.81 3.94
CA LEU A 151 -28.88 -2.16 4.36
C LEU A 151 -29.61 -2.58 5.65
#